data_AF-A0ABD1UP66-F1
#
_entry.id   AF-A0ABD1UP66-F1
#
_cell.length_a   1.000
_cell.length_b   1.000
_cell.length_c   1.000
_cell.angle_alpha   90.00
_cell.angle_beta   90.00
_cell.angle_gamma   90.00
#
_symmetry.space_group_name_H-M   'P 1'
#
loop_
_entity.id
_entity.type
_entity.pdbx_description
1 polymer ?
#
loop_
_entity_poly.entity_id
_entity_poly.type
_entity_poly.pdbx_seq_one_letter_code
_entity_poly.pdbx_strand_id
1 'polypeptide(L)'
;MESMCTAYEQLGADLKVSDSNVLHLTRRSWMMTMLCRRGGKEVEAEIARLLGEKKEMEGKLENVEAEYVANFHTTEAYTNFFDYSAKVGHQEVLAVLRSEHSDLNIGSLEKRFSPPDTEG
;
A
#
# COMPACT_ATOMS: atom_id res chain seq x y z
N MET A 1 18.82 36.62 12.59
CA MET A 1 17.57 37.33 12.91
C MET A 1 17.87 38.75 13.44
N GLU A 2 18.98 38.95 14.16
CA GLU A 2 19.44 40.26 14.69
C GLU A 2 19.78 41.31 13.61
N SER A 3 20.28 40.89 12.44
CA SER A 3 20.73 41.81 11.37
C SER A 3 19.62 42.63 10.68
N MET A 4 18.35 42.20 10.76
CA MET A 4 17.26 42.92 10.07
C MET A 4 16.52 43.93 10.95
N CYS A 5 16.51 43.75 12.28
CA CYS A 5 16.01 44.79 13.19
C CYS A 5 16.88 46.05 13.11
N THR A 6 18.20 45.86 13.02
CA THR A 6 19.17 46.93 12.82
C THR A 6 19.02 47.62 11.46
N ALA A 7 18.74 46.86 10.39
CA ALA A 7 18.47 47.44 9.07
C ALA A 7 17.19 48.31 9.05
N TYR A 8 16.19 48.00 9.87
CA TYR A 8 14.98 48.81 10.01
C TYR A 8 15.20 50.10 10.82
N GLU A 9 16.02 50.05 11.87
CA GLU A 9 16.44 51.25 12.61
C GLU A 9 17.23 52.20 11.71
N GLN A 10 18.05 51.67 10.80
CA GLN A 10 18.79 52.45 9.80
C GLN A 10 17.87 53.03 8.70
N LEU A 11 16.96 52.22 8.15
CA LEU A 11 15.96 52.71 7.17
C LEU A 11 15.04 53.79 7.76
N GLY A 12 14.66 53.67 9.04
CA GLY A 12 13.88 54.69 9.75
C GLY A 12 14.66 55.96 10.09
N ALA A 13 16.00 55.89 10.13
CA ALA A 13 16.86 57.05 10.30
C ALA A 13 17.10 57.80 8.97
N ASP A 14 17.20 57.06 7.85
CA ASP A 14 17.44 57.63 6.51
C ASP A 14 16.17 58.21 5.87
N LEU A 15 15.02 57.60 6.14
CA LEU A 15 13.72 58.18 5.83
C LEU A 15 13.36 59.19 6.93
N LYS A 16 13.48 60.50 6.65
CA LYS A 16 12.82 61.58 7.44
C LYS A 16 11.28 61.47 7.34
N VAL A 17 10.73 60.29 7.59
CA VAL A 17 9.29 60.04 7.63
C VAL A 17 8.83 60.52 9.00
N SER A 18 8.39 61.77 9.05
CA SER A 18 7.83 62.38 10.26
C SER A 18 6.51 61.75 10.71
N ASP A 19 5.95 60.85 9.89
CA ASP A 19 4.68 60.19 10.19
C ASP A 19 4.94 58.80 10.74
N SER A 20 4.99 58.73 12.07
CA SER A 20 4.99 57.51 12.89
C SER A 20 4.04 56.42 12.33
N ASN A 21 2.89 56.81 11.77
CA ASN A 21 1.92 55.92 11.16
C ASN A 21 2.47 55.12 9.95
N VAL A 22 3.32 55.72 9.12
CA VAL A 22 3.90 55.05 7.93
C VAL A 22 4.92 54.00 8.34
N LEU A 23 5.75 54.31 9.34
CA LEU A 23 6.70 53.36 9.94
C LEU A 23 5.95 52.18 10.59
N HIS A 24 4.89 52.45 11.34
CA HIS A 24 4.06 51.41 11.96
C HIS A 24 3.36 50.50 10.93
N LEU A 25 2.80 51.07 9.86
CA LEU A 25 2.16 50.29 8.78
C LEU A 25 3.17 49.43 8.02
N THR A 26 4.35 49.97 7.72
CA THR A 26 5.43 49.24 7.04
C THR A 26 5.90 48.06 7.89
N ARG A 27 6.08 48.27 9.21
CA ARG A 27 6.45 47.22 10.15
C ARG A 27 5.38 46.12 10.24
N ARG A 28 4.09 46.48 10.29
CA ARG A 28 2.98 45.50 10.33
C ARG A 28 2.90 44.70 9.03
N SER A 29 2.98 45.35 7.87
CA SER A 29 2.94 44.69 6.55
C SER A 29 4.09 43.68 6.40
N TRP A 30 5.29 44.05 6.84
CA TRP A 30 6.43 43.16 6.79
C TRP A 30 6.32 41.98 7.76
N MET A 31 5.86 42.23 8.99
CA MET A 31 5.61 41.16 9.97
C MET A 31 4.59 40.14 9.43
N MET A 32 3.53 40.61 8.78
CA MET A 32 2.57 39.72 8.10
C MET A 32 3.23 38.92 6.97
N THR A 33 4.05 39.56 6.13
CA THR A 33 4.78 38.87 5.05
C THR A 33 5.69 37.76 5.60
N MET A 34 6.39 38.02 6.71
CA MET A 34 7.27 37.06 7.36
C MET A 34 6.49 35.89 7.96
N LEU A 35 5.36 36.18 8.63
CA LEU A 35 4.48 35.14 9.17
C LEU A 35 3.88 34.26 8.06
N CYS A 36 3.44 34.86 6.95
CA CYS A 36 2.96 34.12 5.77
C CYS A 36 4.05 33.23 5.17
N ARG A 37 5.31 33.72 5.05
CA ARG A 37 6.43 32.89 4.58
C ARG A 37 6.74 31.75 5.54
N ARG A 38 6.67 31.99 6.87
CA ARG A 38 6.93 30.94 7.86
C ARG A 38 5.85 29.86 7.79
N GLY A 39 4.58 30.25 7.75
CA GLY A 39 3.47 29.33 7.55
C GLY A 39 3.57 28.56 6.23
N GLY A 40 3.99 29.22 5.15
CA GLY A 40 4.25 28.56 3.85
C GLY A 40 5.31 27.45 3.95
N LYS A 41 6.43 27.71 4.64
CA LYS A 41 7.47 26.70 4.86
C LYS A 41 7.01 25.54 5.75
N GLU A 42 6.22 25.83 6.78
CA GLU A 42 5.64 24.80 7.66
C GLU A 42 4.71 23.88 6.85
N VAL A 43 3.87 24.45 5.97
CA VAL A 43 3.00 23.68 5.07
C VAL A 43 3.80 22.87 4.05
N GLU A 44 4.84 23.44 3.44
CA GLU A 44 5.72 22.72 2.50
C GLU A 44 6.40 21.52 3.17
N ALA A 45 6.87 21.69 4.41
CA ALA A 45 7.47 20.61 5.18
C ALA A 45 6.47 19.49 5.48
N GLU A 46 5.23 19.85 5.83
CA GLU A 46 4.17 18.88 6.10
C GLU A 46 3.74 18.13 4.83
N ILE A 47 3.67 18.81 3.68
CA ILE A 47 3.43 18.17 2.38
C ILE A 47 4.55 17.15 2.07
N ALA A 48 5.81 17.54 2.27
CA ALA A 48 6.94 16.64 2.03
C ALA A 48 6.90 15.41 2.94
N ARG A 49 6.53 15.59 4.22
CA ARG A 49 6.35 14.51 5.19
C ARG A 49 5.25 13.53 4.74
N LEU A 50 4.06 14.05 4.40
CA LEU A 50 2.92 13.24 3.95
C LEU A 50 3.21 12.50 2.64
N LEU A 51 3.94 13.12 1.70
CA LEU A 51 4.38 12.44 0.48
C LEU A 51 5.34 11.28 0.77
N GLY A 52 6.23 11.45 1.76
CA GLY A 52 7.10 10.39 2.25
C GLY A 52 6.31 9.22 2.83
N GLU A 53 5.38 9.50 3.74
CA GLU A 53 4.51 8.48 4.35
C GLU A 53 3.66 7.75 3.32
N LYS A 54 3.08 8.48 2.36
CA LYS A 54 2.31 7.88 1.27
C LYS A 54 3.16 6.87 0.49
N LYS A 55 4.37 7.25 0.10
CA LYS A 55 5.28 6.36 -0.65
C LYS A 55 5.67 5.11 0.15
N GLU A 56 5.88 5.25 1.46
CA GLU A 56 6.16 4.11 2.33
C GLU A 56 4.96 3.15 2.39
N MET A 57 3.74 3.69 2.51
CA MET A 57 2.52 2.89 2.53
C MET A 57 2.26 2.19 1.19
N GLU A 58 2.50 2.86 0.07
CA GLU A 58 2.42 2.25 -1.28
C GLU A 58 3.40 1.07 -1.40
N GLY A 59 4.64 1.21 -0.94
CA GLY A 59 5.61 0.10 -0.96
C GLY A 59 5.23 -1.07 -0.03
N LYS A 60 4.60 -0.79 1.12
CA LYS A 60 4.05 -1.86 1.98
C LYS A 60 2.90 -2.59 1.31
N LEU A 61 2.03 -1.88 0.59
CA LEU A 61 0.91 -2.47 -0.13
C LEU A 61 1.41 -3.42 -1.23
N GLU A 62 2.37 -2.99 -2.04
CA GLU A 62 2.99 -3.84 -3.08
C GLU A 62 3.61 -5.12 -2.50
N ASN A 63 4.28 -5.03 -1.35
CA ASN A 63 4.81 -6.21 -0.66
C ASN A 63 3.72 -7.16 -0.19
N VAL A 64 2.65 -6.64 0.41
CA VAL A 64 1.52 -7.45 0.87
C VAL A 64 0.80 -8.11 -0.31
N GLU A 65 0.62 -7.41 -1.42
CA GLU A 65 0.04 -7.97 -2.64
C GLU A 65 0.92 -9.10 -3.21
N ALA A 66 2.24 -8.90 -3.25
CA ALA A 66 3.18 -9.93 -3.70
C ALA A 66 3.13 -11.18 -2.80
N GLU A 67 3.09 -11.00 -1.47
CA GLU A 67 2.95 -12.10 -0.51
C GLU A 67 1.62 -12.84 -0.67
N TYR A 68 0.51 -12.12 -0.87
CA TYR A 68 -0.80 -12.72 -1.07
C TYR A 68 -0.83 -13.57 -2.34
N VAL A 69 -0.31 -13.05 -3.47
CA VAL A 69 -0.23 -13.80 -4.74
C VAL A 69 0.62 -15.06 -4.60
N ALA A 70 1.78 -14.95 -3.93
CA ALA A 70 2.63 -16.11 -3.68
C ALA A 70 1.91 -17.19 -2.85
N ASN A 71 1.24 -16.79 -1.76
CA ASN A 71 0.49 -17.71 -0.90
C ASN A 71 -0.73 -18.32 -1.59
N PHE A 72 -1.39 -17.58 -2.49
CA PHE A 72 -2.49 -18.11 -3.28
C PHE A 72 -2.01 -19.22 -4.21
N HIS A 73 -0.91 -19.00 -4.95
CA HIS A 73 -0.35 -20.01 -5.84
C HIS A 73 0.19 -21.25 -5.11
N THR A 74 0.76 -21.09 -3.90
CA THR A 74 1.15 -22.27 -3.11
C THR A 74 -0.08 -23.06 -2.67
N THR A 75 -1.15 -22.38 -2.23
CA THR A 75 -2.41 -23.03 -1.84
C THR A 75 -3.04 -23.77 -3.02
N GLU A 76 -3.08 -23.15 -4.20
CA GLU A 76 -3.56 -23.78 -5.44
C GLU A 76 -2.73 -25.00 -5.84
N ALA A 77 -1.39 -24.91 -5.71
CA ALA A 77 -0.50 -26.04 -5.96
C ALA A 77 -0.76 -27.19 -4.96
N TYR A 78 -0.99 -26.88 -3.68
CA TYR A 78 -1.35 -27.89 -2.67
C TYR A 78 -2.68 -28.55 -2.98
N THR A 79 -3.73 -27.79 -3.32
CA THR A 79 -5.02 -28.38 -3.68
C THR A 79 -4.90 -29.28 -4.89
N ASN A 80 -4.18 -28.85 -5.93
CA ASN A 80 -3.94 -29.67 -7.13
C ASN A 80 -3.16 -30.95 -6.82
N PHE A 81 -2.19 -30.91 -5.92
CA PHE A 81 -1.43 -32.08 -5.48
C PHE A 81 -2.31 -33.11 -4.74
N PHE A 82 -3.15 -32.64 -3.81
CA PHE A 82 -4.09 -33.52 -3.10
C PHE A 82 -5.11 -34.15 -4.06
N ASP A 83 -5.62 -33.37 -5.02
CA ASP A 83 -6.60 -33.82 -6.00
C ASP A 83 -6.01 -34.88 -6.94
N TYR A 84 -4.75 -34.69 -7.38
CA TYR A 84 -4.00 -35.70 -8.14
C TYR A 84 -3.77 -36.97 -7.31
N SER A 85 -3.32 -36.83 -6.07
CA SER A 85 -3.04 -37.96 -5.18
C SER A 85 -4.30 -38.79 -4.90
N ALA A 86 -5.46 -38.15 -4.74
CA ALA A 86 -6.75 -38.82 -4.59
C ALA A 86 -7.14 -39.61 -5.85
N LYS A 87 -6.92 -39.04 -7.05
CA LYS A 87 -7.19 -39.72 -8.33
C LYS A 87 -6.31 -40.95 -8.54
N VAL A 88 -5.01 -40.85 -8.21
CA VAL A 88 -4.07 -41.97 -8.31
C VAL A 88 -4.43 -43.08 -7.31
N GLY A 89 -4.66 -42.72 -6.04
CA GLY A 89 -5.09 -43.70 -5.03
C GLY A 89 -6.41 -44.39 -5.42
N HIS A 90 -7.35 -43.66 -6.01
CA HIS A 90 -8.59 -44.25 -6.54
C HIS A 90 -8.32 -45.26 -7.65
N GLN A 91 -7.44 -44.94 -8.61
CA GLN A 91 -7.05 -45.87 -9.68
C GLN A 91 -6.38 -47.13 -9.15
N GLU A 92 -5.49 -47.01 -8.16
CA GLU A 92 -4.82 -48.14 -7.53
C GLU A 92 -5.83 -49.07 -6.83
N VAL A 93 -6.78 -48.51 -6.07
CA VAL A 93 -7.86 -49.28 -5.43
C VAL A 93 -8.72 -49.99 -6.47
N LEU A 94 -9.12 -49.31 -7.55
CA LEU A 94 -9.87 -49.95 -8.63
C LEU A 94 -9.06 -51.03 -9.36
N ALA A 95 -7.75 -50.85 -9.51
CA ALA A 95 -6.86 -51.84 -10.11
C ALA A 95 -6.75 -53.11 -9.25
N VAL A 96 -6.60 -52.96 -7.92
CA VAL A 96 -6.61 -54.09 -6.98
C VAL A 96 -7.95 -54.82 -7.04
N LEU A 97 -9.07 -54.10 -6.95
CA LEU A 97 -10.41 -54.68 -7.05
C LEU A 97 -10.64 -55.43 -8.37
N ARG A 98 -10.15 -54.91 -9.50
CA ARG A 98 -10.20 -55.61 -10.80
C ARG A 98 -9.38 -56.90 -10.81
N SER A 99 -8.25 -56.93 -10.11
CA SER A 99 -7.35 -58.09 -10.08
C SER A 99 -7.85 -59.21 -9.14
N GLU A 100 -8.42 -58.84 -7.99
CA GLU A 100 -8.87 -59.79 -6.96
C GLU A 100 -10.32 -60.26 -7.18
N HIS A 101 -11.13 -59.46 -7.89
CA HIS A 101 -12.54 -59.73 -8.12
C HIS A 101 -12.92 -59.57 -9.60
N SER A 102 -12.40 -60.44 -10.46
CA SER A 102 -12.72 -60.48 -11.91
C SER A 102 -14.22 -60.56 -12.22
N ASP A 103 -15.01 -61.02 -11.25
CA ASP A 103 -16.43 -61.32 -11.40
C ASP A 103 -17.32 -60.14 -10.96
N LEU A 104 -16.75 -59.11 -10.31
CA LEU A 104 -17.46 -57.89 -9.96
C LEU A 104 -17.56 -56.98 -11.18
N ASN A 105 -18.78 -56.56 -11.53
CA ASN A 105 -19.04 -55.58 -12.57
C ASN A 105 -18.64 -54.17 -12.10
N ILE A 106 -17.33 -53.90 -12.12
CA ILE A 106 -16.71 -52.66 -11.62
C ILE A 106 -17.19 -51.40 -12.35
N GLY A 107 -17.76 -51.54 -13.56
CA GLY A 107 -18.37 -50.42 -14.30
C GLY A 107 -19.55 -49.75 -13.57
N SER A 108 -20.17 -50.41 -12.59
CA SER A 108 -21.21 -49.79 -11.73
C SER A 108 -20.65 -49.08 -10.49
N LEU A 109 -19.41 -49.36 -10.09
CA LEU A 109 -18.72 -48.67 -8.99
C LEU A 109 -18.07 -47.36 -9.44
N GLU A 110 -17.50 -47.33 -10.66
CA GLU A 110 -16.92 -46.10 -11.23
C GLU A 110 -17.95 -44.96 -11.31
N LYS A 111 -19.22 -45.24 -11.65
CA LYS A 111 -20.30 -44.23 -11.68
C LYS A 111 -20.70 -43.66 -10.31
N ARG A 112 -20.41 -44.34 -9.21
CA ARG A 112 -20.79 -43.88 -7.86
C ARG A 112 -19.75 -42.95 -7.22
N PHE A 113 -18.54 -42.93 -7.75
CA PHE A 113 -17.40 -42.21 -7.18
C PHE A 113 -16.74 -41.22 -8.15
N SER A 114 -17.33 -40.99 -9.34
CA SER A 114 -16.93 -39.85 -10.17
C SER A 114 -17.08 -38.55 -9.36
N PRO A 115 -16.05 -37.68 -9.30
CA PRO A 115 -16.21 -36.38 -8.70
C PRO A 115 -17.34 -35.64 -9.42
N PRO A 116 -18.21 -34.90 -8.70
CA PRO A 116 -19.24 -34.10 -9.34
C PRO A 116 -18.57 -33.15 -10.34
N ASP A 117 -19.06 -33.12 -11.56
CA ASP A 117 -18.62 -32.15 -12.56
C ASP A 117 -18.81 -30.75 -11.95
N THR A 118 -17.71 -30.12 -11.54
CA THR A 118 -17.69 -28.69 -11.24
C THR A 118 -17.77 -27.96 -12.56
N GLU A 119 -18.98 -27.84 -13.09
CA GLU A 119 -19.30 -26.86 -14.14
C GLU A 119 -19.19 -25.45 -13.51
N GLY A 120 -18.30 -24.64 -14.08
CA GLY A 120 -18.11 -23.23 -13.76
C GLY A 120 -19.02 -22.32 -14.57
#